data_AF-A0A0H5S0T6-F1
#
_entry.id   AF-A0A0H5S0T6-F1
#
_cell.length_a   1.000
_cell.length_b   1.000
_cell.length_c   1.000
_cell.angle_alpha   90.00
_cell.angle_beta   90.00
_cell.angle_gamma   90.00
#
_symmetry.space_group_name_H-M   'P 1'
#
loop_
_entity.id
_entity.type
_entity.pdbx_description
1 polymer ?
#
loop_
_entity_poly.entity_id
_entity_poly.type
_entity_poly.pdbx_seq_one_letter_code
_entity_poly.pdbx_strand_id
1 'polypeptide(L)'
;KLSPEERKLFDEGFKRNSFNEYASNMISIHRSLPNNTDELCQKASYRDDLPDTSVIICFHNEAWSVLLRTVHSVLERTPVHLLKEIILVDDFSDFDHLKKPLEDYMSQFGKVRIIRLENRMGLIRARLRGASVATGKVLTYLDSHCECMNRWLEPLLDRIAQNSTNVVTPVIDTINLETLQYHLSSHHRLSVGGFNWGLVFNWHLLPDRDYHAMKSRIDPIPSPTMAGGLFSIDREYFEKLGGYDPGFDIWGSENLEISFKLKVL
;
A
#
# COMPACT_ATOMS: atom_id res chain seq x y z
N LYS A 1 27.13 -7.77 17.78
CA LYS A 1 27.14 -9.09 17.09
C LYS A 1 26.06 -9.93 17.76
N LEU A 2 25.17 -10.56 16.98
CA LEU A 2 24.11 -11.43 17.51
C LEU A 2 24.72 -12.63 18.23
N SER A 3 24.09 -13.07 19.31
CA SER A 3 24.37 -14.36 19.94
C SER A 3 24.02 -15.51 18.98
N PRO A 4 24.51 -16.75 19.21
CA PRO A 4 24.14 -17.89 18.37
C PRO A 4 22.62 -18.15 18.32
N GLU A 5 21.91 -17.91 19.41
CA GLU A 5 20.45 -18.09 19.48
C GLU A 5 19.71 -16.99 18.71
N GLU A 6 20.12 -15.74 18.87
CA GLU A 6 19.58 -14.60 18.11
C GLU A 6 19.84 -14.76 16.61
N ARG A 7 21.02 -15.27 16.26
CA ARG A 7 21.37 -15.55 14.86
C ARG A 7 20.46 -16.60 14.24
N LYS A 8 20.12 -17.66 14.99
CA LYS A 8 19.17 -18.67 14.54
C LYS A 8 17.79 -18.08 14.27
N LEU A 9 17.27 -17.24 15.19
CA LEU A 9 15.99 -16.56 15.00
C LEU A 9 16.00 -15.63 13.78
N PHE A 10 17.10 -14.90 13.57
CA PHE A 10 17.31 -14.10 12.37
C PHE A 10 17.25 -14.96 11.09
N ASP A 11 18.04 -16.03 11.02
CA ASP A 11 18.14 -16.87 9.81
C ASP A 11 16.80 -17.57 9.51
N GLU A 12 16.06 -18.04 10.53
CA GLU A 12 14.74 -18.65 10.37
C GLU A 12 13.69 -17.64 9.88
N GLY A 13 13.64 -16.44 10.48
CA GLY A 13 12.73 -15.37 10.07
C GLY A 13 12.99 -14.91 8.64
N PHE A 14 14.27 -14.77 8.26
CA PHE A 14 14.66 -14.38 6.92
C PHE A 14 14.34 -15.45 5.88
N LYS A 15 14.55 -16.73 6.20
CA LYS A 15 14.14 -17.85 5.33
C LYS A 15 12.63 -17.88 5.11
N ARG A 16 11.85 -17.56 6.15
CA ARG A 16 10.39 -17.60 6.11
C ARG A 16 9.78 -16.42 5.34
N ASN A 17 10.27 -15.21 5.59
CA ASN A 17 9.61 -13.98 5.13
C ASN A 17 10.44 -13.18 4.11
N SER A 18 11.68 -13.59 3.80
CA SER A 18 12.63 -12.85 2.93
C SER A 18 13.03 -11.46 3.47
N PHE A 19 12.85 -11.21 4.76
CA PHE A 19 13.33 -10.04 5.48
C PHE A 19 13.62 -10.37 6.95
N ASN A 20 14.30 -9.47 7.66
CA ASN A 20 14.68 -9.63 9.06
C ASN A 20 13.49 -9.49 10.02
N GLU A 21 12.70 -10.55 10.12
CA GLU A 21 11.58 -10.64 11.07
C GLU A 21 12.04 -10.46 12.53
N TYR A 22 13.22 -10.97 12.89
CA TYR A 22 13.78 -10.85 14.24
C TYR A 22 13.92 -9.37 14.65
N ALA A 23 14.49 -8.53 13.80
CA ALA A 23 14.55 -7.08 14.03
C ALA A 23 13.15 -6.47 14.06
N SER A 24 12.26 -6.86 13.14
CA SER A 24 10.88 -6.37 13.14
C SER A 24 10.17 -6.65 14.47
N ASN A 25 10.36 -7.82 15.08
CA ASN A 25 9.70 -8.18 16.34
C ASN A 25 10.19 -7.33 17.54
N MET A 26 11.38 -6.74 17.46
CA MET A 26 11.91 -5.83 18.48
C MET A 26 11.51 -4.37 18.26
N ILE A 27 11.02 -4.03 17.07
CA ILE A 27 10.62 -2.68 16.70
C ILE A 27 9.14 -2.50 17.00
N SER A 28 8.81 -1.44 17.74
CA SER A 28 7.44 -1.08 18.07
C SER A 28 6.53 -1.06 16.83
N ILE A 29 5.32 -1.62 16.97
CA ILE A 29 4.26 -1.48 15.97
C ILE A 29 3.73 -0.03 15.88
N HIS A 30 4.08 0.81 16.87
CA HIS A 30 3.74 2.24 16.98
C HIS A 30 4.95 3.15 16.69
N ARG A 31 6.01 2.67 16.01
CA ARG A 31 7.24 3.43 15.83
C ARG A 31 6.99 4.73 15.04
N SER A 32 7.65 5.81 15.42
CA SER A 32 7.69 7.04 14.61
C SER A 32 8.56 6.85 13.36
N LEU A 33 8.20 7.54 12.28
CA LEU A 33 8.99 7.61 11.05
C LEU A 33 9.80 8.92 10.97
N PRO A 34 10.90 8.97 10.19
CA PRO A 34 11.63 10.20 9.95
C PRO A 34 10.73 11.29 9.34
N ASN A 35 10.87 12.54 9.79
CA ASN A 35 10.06 13.66 9.32
C ASN A 35 10.85 14.59 8.39
N ASN A 36 11.15 14.13 7.17
CA ASN A 36 11.90 14.89 6.16
C ASN A 36 11.18 14.93 4.80
N THR A 37 9.85 14.99 4.83
CA THR A 37 9.02 15.36 3.67
C THR A 37 9.29 16.81 3.25
N ASP A 38 9.10 17.16 1.98
CA ASP A 38 9.29 18.54 1.49
C ASP A 38 8.45 19.52 2.32
N GLU A 39 9.01 20.69 2.64
CA GLU A 39 8.30 21.73 3.37
C GLU A 39 6.98 22.15 2.70
N LEU A 40 6.92 22.08 1.37
CA LEU A 40 5.70 22.37 0.61
C LEU A 40 4.61 21.31 0.88
N CYS A 41 4.97 20.03 1.01
CA CYS A 41 4.03 18.98 1.43
C CYS A 41 3.52 19.24 2.85
N GLN A 42 4.40 19.65 3.75
CA GLN A 42 4.04 19.93 5.15
C GLN A 42 3.08 21.12 5.27
N LYS A 43 3.22 22.13 4.39
CA LYS A 43 2.40 23.35 4.36
C LYS A 43 1.20 23.25 3.40
N ALA A 44 1.07 22.17 2.64
CA ALA A 44 -0.02 21.99 1.69
C ALA A 44 -1.38 21.97 2.41
N SER A 45 -2.38 22.56 1.78
CA SER A 45 -3.78 22.51 2.19
C SER A 45 -4.57 21.74 1.14
N TYR A 46 -5.48 20.90 1.61
CA TYR A 46 -6.38 20.09 0.77
C TYR A 46 -7.81 20.56 0.97
N ARG A 47 -8.72 20.08 0.12
CA ARG A 47 -10.15 20.36 0.28
C ARG A 47 -10.66 19.85 1.62
N ASP A 48 -11.71 20.49 2.15
CA ASP A 48 -12.35 20.05 3.39
C ASP A 48 -13.34 18.89 3.16
N ASP A 49 -13.81 18.71 1.91
CA ASP A 49 -14.84 17.75 1.51
C ASP A 49 -14.28 16.47 0.87
N LEU A 50 -13.13 15.99 1.37
CA LEU A 50 -12.50 14.78 0.84
C LEU A 50 -13.40 13.54 1.00
N PRO A 51 -13.40 12.61 0.02
CA PRO A 51 -14.13 11.36 0.12
C PRO A 51 -13.52 10.45 1.20
N ASP A 52 -14.35 9.61 1.82
CA ASP A 52 -13.85 8.56 2.72
C ASP A 52 -13.25 7.39 1.91
N THR A 53 -12.41 6.59 2.56
CA THR A 53 -11.76 5.43 1.94
C THR A 53 -11.90 4.15 2.76
N SER A 54 -12.10 3.04 2.04
CA SER A 54 -11.85 1.70 2.55
C SER A 54 -10.42 1.29 2.19
N VAL A 55 -9.58 1.10 3.20
CA VAL A 55 -8.20 0.61 3.02
C VAL A 55 -8.23 -0.91 2.92
N ILE A 56 -7.72 -1.49 1.84
CA ILE A 56 -7.68 -2.93 1.58
C ILE A 56 -6.25 -3.41 1.68
N ILE A 57 -6.00 -4.37 2.58
CA ILE A 57 -4.71 -5.00 2.79
C ILE A 57 -4.88 -6.50 2.60
N CYS A 58 -4.34 -7.04 1.52
CA CYS A 58 -4.30 -8.48 1.29
C CYS A 58 -3.03 -9.06 1.90
N PHE A 59 -3.13 -10.23 2.53
CA PHE A 59 -1.98 -10.90 3.14
C PHE A 59 -2.09 -12.42 3.01
N HIS A 60 -0.93 -13.08 2.95
CA HIS A 60 -0.80 -14.52 3.00
C HIS A 60 0.48 -14.85 3.78
N ASN A 61 0.35 -15.57 4.90
CA ASN A 61 1.49 -15.98 5.73
C ASN A 61 2.41 -14.82 6.16
N GLU A 62 1.83 -13.64 6.40
CA GLU A 62 2.60 -12.45 6.79
C GLU A 62 3.13 -12.53 8.23
N ALA A 63 4.29 -11.91 8.47
CA ALA A 63 4.84 -11.79 9.82
C ALA A 63 3.94 -10.91 10.70
N TRP A 64 3.66 -11.38 11.92
CA TRP A 64 2.77 -10.70 12.87
C TRP A 64 3.14 -9.23 13.11
N SER A 65 4.41 -8.96 13.43
CA SER A 65 4.88 -7.60 13.75
C SER A 65 4.71 -6.63 12.59
N VAL A 66 4.88 -7.10 11.35
CA VAL A 66 4.81 -6.27 10.16
C VAL A 66 3.37 -6.00 9.75
N LEU A 67 2.50 -7.02 9.74
CA LEU A 67 1.07 -6.85 9.48
C LEU A 67 0.44 -5.85 10.46
N LEU A 68 0.71 -6.02 11.76
CA LEU A 68 0.20 -5.11 12.77
C LEU A 68 0.75 -3.70 12.60
N ARG A 69 2.05 -3.53 12.30
CA ARG A 69 2.65 -2.21 12.07
C ARG A 69 2.01 -1.50 10.88
N THR A 70 1.67 -2.22 9.81
CA THR A 70 0.89 -1.67 8.69
C THR A 70 -0.46 -1.14 9.16
N VAL A 71 -1.24 -1.97 9.85
CA VAL A 71 -2.57 -1.60 10.35
C VAL A 71 -2.51 -0.40 11.31
N HIS A 72 -1.59 -0.42 12.27
CA HIS A 72 -1.39 0.68 13.21
C HIS A 72 -0.96 1.96 12.52
N SER A 73 -0.06 1.89 11.52
CA SER A 73 0.33 3.07 10.76
C SER A 73 -0.85 3.74 10.05
N VAL A 74 -1.79 2.94 9.53
CA VAL A 74 -3.02 3.45 8.91
C VAL A 74 -3.94 4.07 9.98
N LEU A 75 -4.19 3.36 11.09
CA LEU A 75 -5.08 3.83 12.15
C LEU A 75 -4.59 5.13 12.80
N GLU A 76 -3.27 5.25 13.03
CA GLU A 76 -2.67 6.37 13.74
C GLU A 76 -2.45 7.61 12.88
N ARG A 77 -2.24 7.43 11.57
CA ARG A 77 -1.80 8.52 10.66
C ARG A 77 -2.83 8.88 9.61
N THR A 78 -4.05 8.37 9.77
CA THR A 78 -5.19 8.70 8.90
C THR A 78 -6.24 9.48 9.68
N PRO A 79 -6.70 10.65 9.20
CA PRO A 79 -7.80 11.37 9.84
C PRO A 79 -9.05 10.49 9.98
N VAL A 80 -9.65 10.49 11.19
CA VAL A 80 -10.76 9.58 11.54
C VAL A 80 -11.96 9.71 10.60
N HIS A 81 -12.24 10.90 10.07
CA HIS A 81 -13.36 11.12 9.16
C HIS A 81 -13.10 10.60 7.73
N LEU A 82 -11.84 10.42 7.33
CA LEU A 82 -11.46 9.90 6.01
C LEU A 82 -11.36 8.37 6.01
N LEU A 83 -11.00 7.75 7.13
CA LEU A 83 -10.91 6.30 7.22
C LEU A 83 -12.30 5.69 7.46
N LYS A 84 -12.92 5.12 6.42
CA LYS A 84 -14.19 4.40 6.56
C LYS A 84 -13.99 3.08 7.30
N GLU A 85 -13.04 2.27 6.82
CA GLU A 85 -12.74 0.94 7.31
C GLU A 85 -11.37 0.46 6.79
N ILE A 86 -10.80 -0.53 7.48
CA ILE A 86 -9.64 -1.32 7.05
C ILE A 86 -10.12 -2.76 6.85
N ILE A 87 -9.86 -3.29 5.66
CA ILE A 87 -10.29 -4.60 5.21
C ILE A 87 -9.04 -5.46 5.06
N LEU A 88 -8.82 -6.35 6.01
CA LEU A 88 -7.75 -7.34 5.96
C LEU A 88 -8.26 -8.57 5.22
N VAL A 89 -7.68 -8.89 4.06
CA VAL A 89 -8.07 -10.07 3.27
C VAL A 89 -7.01 -11.15 3.42
N ASP A 90 -7.32 -12.19 4.19
CA ASP A 90 -6.50 -13.39 4.37
C ASP A 90 -6.66 -14.31 3.15
N ASP A 91 -5.67 -14.33 2.26
CA ASP A 91 -5.60 -15.23 1.11
C ASP A 91 -5.10 -16.62 1.54
N PHE A 92 -5.88 -17.26 2.42
CA PHE A 92 -5.67 -18.63 2.88
C PHE A 92 -4.29 -18.87 3.52
N SER A 93 -3.95 -18.07 4.54
CA SER A 93 -2.72 -18.27 5.33
C SER A 93 -2.76 -19.57 6.14
N ASP A 94 -1.59 -20.12 6.47
CA ASP A 94 -1.43 -21.32 7.29
C ASP A 94 -0.96 -21.02 8.71
N PHE A 95 -0.35 -19.84 8.94
CA PHE A 95 0.21 -19.52 10.26
C PHE A 95 -0.86 -19.30 11.33
N ASP A 96 -0.74 -20.03 12.45
CA ASP A 96 -1.68 -20.00 13.57
C ASP A 96 -1.90 -18.59 14.13
N HIS A 97 -0.85 -17.76 14.18
CA HIS A 97 -0.97 -16.38 14.66
C HIS A 97 -1.89 -15.52 13.79
N LEU A 98 -2.09 -15.87 12.52
CA LEU A 98 -2.99 -15.15 11.61
C LEU A 98 -4.46 -15.61 11.73
N LYS A 99 -4.74 -16.60 12.56
CA LYS A 99 -6.09 -17.17 12.75
C LYS A 99 -6.78 -16.48 13.92
N LYS A 100 -7.22 -17.25 14.91
CA LYS A 100 -7.92 -16.74 16.09
C LYS A 100 -7.16 -15.62 16.83
N PRO A 101 -5.83 -15.67 17.01
CA PRO A 101 -5.09 -14.58 17.66
C PRO A 101 -5.22 -13.23 16.94
N LEU A 102 -5.20 -13.22 15.60
CA LEU A 102 -5.39 -12.00 14.81
C LEU A 102 -6.81 -11.46 14.93
N GLU A 103 -7.83 -12.33 14.92
CA GLU A 103 -9.22 -11.92 15.14
C GLU A 103 -9.41 -11.28 16.51
N ASP A 104 -8.90 -11.92 17.56
CA ASP A 104 -9.01 -11.42 18.92
C ASP A 104 -8.30 -10.08 19.08
N TYR A 105 -7.11 -9.94 18.49
CA TYR A 105 -6.38 -8.67 18.49
C TYR A 105 -7.13 -7.57 17.74
N MET A 106 -7.58 -7.85 16.50
CA MET A 106 -8.20 -6.85 15.63
C MET A 106 -9.62 -6.46 16.06
N SER A 107 -10.31 -7.32 16.84
CA SER A 107 -11.66 -7.03 17.37
C SER A 107 -11.73 -5.78 18.25
N GLN A 108 -10.59 -5.32 18.77
CA GLN A 108 -10.47 -4.11 19.58
C GLN A 108 -10.60 -2.83 18.74
N PHE A 109 -10.47 -2.91 17.42
CA PHE A 109 -10.51 -1.76 16.51
C PHE A 109 -11.78 -1.80 15.66
N GLY A 110 -12.79 -1.00 16.03
CA GLY A 110 -14.11 -1.03 15.38
C GLY A 110 -14.14 -0.68 13.88
N LYS A 111 -13.03 -0.21 13.31
CA LYS A 111 -12.88 0.05 11.87
C LYS A 111 -12.14 -1.06 11.13
N VAL A 112 -11.63 -2.09 11.80
CA VAL A 112 -10.87 -3.18 11.18
C VAL A 112 -11.77 -4.40 11.06
N ARG A 113 -11.78 -5.01 9.86
CA ARG A 113 -12.47 -6.27 9.62
C ARG A 113 -11.56 -7.24 8.87
N ILE A 114 -11.66 -8.52 9.18
CA ILE A 114 -10.91 -9.59 8.54
C ILE A 114 -11.87 -10.40 7.66
N ILE A 115 -11.44 -10.67 6.43
CA ILE A 115 -12.13 -11.51 5.46
C ILE A 115 -11.19 -12.68 5.16
N ARG A 116 -11.69 -13.90 5.34
CA ARG A 116 -10.92 -15.11 5.04
C ARG A 116 -11.41 -15.74 3.75
N LEU A 117 -10.49 -16.04 2.85
CA LEU A 117 -10.77 -16.83 1.66
C LEU A 117 -10.72 -18.33 2.01
N GLU A 118 -11.59 -19.11 1.39
CA GLU A 118 -11.72 -20.56 1.65
C GLU A 118 -10.60 -21.38 0.99
N ASN A 119 -9.93 -20.81 -0.01
CA ASN A 119 -8.79 -21.38 -0.70
C ASN A 119 -7.83 -20.27 -1.13
N ARG A 120 -6.59 -20.63 -1.47
CA ARG A 120 -5.59 -19.67 -1.97
C ARG A 120 -5.99 -19.23 -3.39
N MET A 121 -6.43 -17.99 -3.54
CA MET A 121 -6.95 -17.42 -4.78
C MET A 121 -5.96 -16.47 -5.46
N GLY A 122 -4.96 -15.96 -4.73
CA GLY A 122 -4.00 -14.98 -5.24
C GLY A 122 -4.35 -13.53 -4.90
N LEU A 123 -3.35 -12.66 -5.03
CA LEU A 123 -3.45 -11.23 -4.73
C LEU A 123 -4.60 -10.56 -5.51
N ILE A 124 -4.73 -10.87 -6.80
CA ILE A 124 -5.70 -10.21 -7.69
C ILE A 124 -7.13 -10.49 -7.21
N ARG A 125 -7.46 -11.76 -6.99
CA ARG A 125 -8.78 -12.18 -6.53
C ARG A 125 -9.03 -11.76 -5.08
N ALA A 126 -8.00 -11.76 -4.23
CA ALA A 126 -8.09 -11.22 -2.88
C ALA A 126 -8.43 -9.71 -2.88
N ARG A 127 -7.81 -8.93 -3.77
CA ARG A 127 -8.12 -7.50 -3.95
C ARG A 127 -9.54 -7.29 -4.44
N LEU A 128 -9.98 -8.05 -5.45
CA LEU A 128 -11.37 -8.02 -5.93
C LEU A 128 -12.36 -8.38 -4.82
N ARG A 129 -12.04 -9.37 -3.98
CA ARG A 129 -12.86 -9.71 -2.82
C ARG A 129 -12.93 -8.54 -1.83
N GLY A 130 -11.80 -7.92 -1.50
CA GLY A 130 -11.74 -6.73 -0.67
C GLY A 130 -12.57 -5.57 -1.23
N ALA A 131 -12.50 -5.32 -2.55
CA ALA A 131 -13.27 -4.31 -3.24
C ALA A 131 -14.78 -4.57 -3.15
N SER A 132 -15.22 -5.81 -3.40
CA SER A 132 -16.64 -6.19 -3.45
C SER A 132 -17.42 -5.95 -2.16
N VAL A 133 -16.74 -5.87 -1.02
CA VAL A 133 -17.37 -5.65 0.28
C VAL A 133 -17.14 -4.22 0.80
N ALA A 134 -16.24 -3.46 0.17
CA ALA A 134 -15.85 -2.12 0.59
C ALA A 134 -17.01 -1.13 0.47
N THR A 135 -17.13 -0.24 1.46
CA THR A 135 -18.24 0.72 1.56
C THR A 135 -17.80 2.18 1.47
N GLY A 136 -16.50 2.45 1.51
CA GLY A 136 -15.94 3.79 1.27
C GLY A 136 -16.12 4.23 -0.18
N LYS A 137 -16.09 5.54 -0.39
CA LYS A 137 -16.13 6.12 -1.75
C LYS A 137 -14.86 5.82 -2.55
N VAL A 138 -13.71 5.79 -1.88
CA VAL A 138 -12.41 5.46 -2.47
C VAL A 138 -11.92 4.11 -1.96
N LEU A 139 -11.34 3.30 -2.84
CA LEU A 139 -10.56 2.12 -2.49
C LEU A 139 -9.09 2.50 -2.40
N THR A 140 -8.44 2.25 -1.28
CA THR A 140 -6.99 2.43 -1.12
C THR A 140 -6.33 1.10 -0.82
N TYR A 141 -5.52 0.61 -1.75
CA TYR A 141 -4.79 -0.64 -1.59
C TYR A 141 -3.42 -0.38 -0.96
N LEU A 142 -3.05 -1.23 -0.02
CA LEU A 142 -1.72 -1.30 0.58
C LEU A 142 -1.27 -2.76 0.65
N ASP A 143 0.04 -2.99 0.57
CA ASP A 143 0.61 -4.29 0.89
C ASP A 143 0.64 -4.46 2.43
N SER A 144 0.72 -5.71 2.90
CA SER A 144 0.68 -6.04 4.32
C SER A 144 1.94 -5.67 5.12
N HIS A 145 2.93 -5.11 4.43
CA HIS A 145 4.24 -4.71 4.97
C HIS A 145 4.61 -3.28 4.58
N CYS A 146 3.70 -2.35 4.85
CA CYS A 146 3.86 -0.92 4.60
C CYS A 146 3.86 -0.13 5.90
N GLU A 147 4.43 1.07 5.87
CA GLU A 147 4.27 2.03 6.97
C GLU A 147 3.93 3.40 6.40
N CYS A 148 2.71 3.85 6.68
CA CYS A 148 2.19 5.12 6.18
C CYS A 148 2.91 6.30 6.83
N MET A 149 3.25 7.33 6.05
CA MET A 149 3.76 8.59 6.58
C MET A 149 2.62 9.45 7.13
N ASN A 150 2.97 10.48 7.93
CA ASN A 150 1.97 11.48 8.32
C ASN A 150 1.42 12.19 7.07
N ARG A 151 0.10 12.41 7.03
CA ARG A 151 -0.60 13.08 5.93
C ARG A 151 -0.46 12.39 4.57
N TRP A 152 -0.28 11.07 4.58
CA TRP A 152 -0.08 10.28 3.36
C TRP A 152 -1.35 10.20 2.48
N LEU A 153 -2.54 10.33 3.08
CA LEU A 153 -3.80 9.98 2.42
C LEU A 153 -4.48 11.19 1.79
N GLU A 154 -4.50 12.33 2.47
CA GLU A 154 -5.15 13.56 2.02
C GLU A 154 -4.73 14.01 0.61
N PRO A 155 -3.42 13.99 0.24
CA PRO A 155 -3.02 14.32 -1.12
C PRO A 155 -3.59 13.34 -2.15
N LEU A 156 -3.73 12.05 -1.82
CA LEU A 156 -4.27 11.04 -2.73
C LEU A 156 -5.77 11.26 -2.95
N LEU A 157 -6.52 11.48 -1.87
CA LEU A 157 -7.96 11.70 -1.92
C LEU A 157 -8.31 13.03 -2.56
N ASP A 158 -7.52 14.08 -2.36
CA ASP A 158 -7.73 15.39 -2.97
C ASP A 158 -7.67 15.30 -4.50
N ARG A 159 -6.71 14.53 -5.02
CA ARG A 159 -6.59 14.28 -6.47
C ARG A 159 -7.79 13.53 -7.03
N ILE A 160 -8.36 12.58 -6.30
CA ILE A 160 -9.57 11.84 -6.72
C ILE A 160 -10.81 12.73 -6.59
N ALA A 161 -10.90 13.57 -5.56
CA ALA A 161 -12.00 14.53 -5.39
C ALA A 161 -12.04 15.56 -6.53
N GLN A 162 -10.89 15.95 -7.07
CA GLN A 162 -10.81 16.85 -8.23
C GLN A 162 -11.30 16.18 -9.53
N ASN A 163 -11.07 14.88 -9.69
CA ASN A 163 -11.57 14.09 -10.81
C ASN A 163 -11.61 12.61 -10.41
N SER A 164 -12.80 12.03 -10.34
CA SER A 164 -13.02 10.65 -9.91
C SER A 164 -12.42 9.61 -10.85
N THR A 165 -12.04 9.99 -12.09
CA THR A 165 -11.31 9.09 -13.00
C THR A 165 -9.81 9.04 -12.72
N ASN A 166 -9.30 9.82 -11.77
CA ASN A 166 -7.89 9.76 -11.39
C ASN A 166 -7.60 8.49 -10.58
N VAL A 167 -6.52 7.81 -10.93
CA VAL A 167 -5.90 6.76 -10.10
C VAL A 167 -4.57 7.26 -9.61
N VAL A 168 -4.37 7.22 -8.31
CA VAL A 168 -3.30 7.96 -7.65
C VAL A 168 -2.45 7.01 -6.84
N THR A 169 -1.15 7.04 -7.07
CA THR A 169 -0.16 6.24 -6.34
C THR A 169 0.67 7.15 -5.43
N PRO A 170 0.97 6.76 -4.19
CA PRO A 170 1.96 7.47 -3.40
C PRO A 170 3.36 7.30 -4.00
N VAL A 171 4.30 8.15 -3.58
CA VAL A 171 5.73 7.81 -3.69
C VAL A 171 6.00 6.64 -2.76
N ILE A 172 6.58 5.56 -3.28
CA ILE A 172 6.83 4.33 -2.51
C ILE A 172 8.27 4.35 -2.03
N ASP A 173 8.44 4.59 -0.74
CA ASP A 173 9.73 4.57 -0.06
C ASP A 173 10.17 3.16 0.29
N THR A 174 11.48 2.99 0.54
CA THR A 174 12.06 1.68 0.84
C THR A 174 12.24 1.50 2.34
N ILE A 175 11.66 0.43 2.89
CA ILE A 175 12.02 -0.07 4.21
C ILE A 175 13.09 -1.15 4.01
N ASN A 176 14.26 -0.95 4.60
CA ASN A 176 15.39 -1.86 4.42
C ASN A 176 15.06 -3.25 4.99
N LEU A 177 15.19 -4.29 4.17
CA LEU A 177 14.83 -5.66 4.55
C LEU A 177 15.69 -6.27 5.67
N GLU A 178 16.90 -5.74 5.93
CA GLU A 178 17.78 -6.24 6.99
C GLU A 178 17.68 -5.44 8.29
N THR A 179 17.55 -4.12 8.20
CA THR A 179 17.61 -3.20 9.36
C THR A 179 16.27 -2.57 9.70
N LEU A 180 15.29 -2.68 8.81
CA LEU A 180 13.98 -2.03 8.89
C LEU A 180 14.08 -0.50 8.92
N GLN A 181 15.23 0.07 8.51
CA GLN A 181 15.40 1.51 8.35
C GLN A 181 14.50 2.02 7.23
N TYR A 182 13.77 3.11 7.50
CA TYR A 182 12.92 3.78 6.51
C TYR A 182 13.78 4.75 5.69
N HIS A 183 13.88 4.50 4.38
CA HIS A 183 14.62 5.35 3.45
C HIS A 183 13.65 6.17 2.61
N LEU A 184 13.60 7.46 2.90
CA LEU A 184 12.80 8.43 2.14
C LEU A 184 13.43 8.72 0.78
N SER A 185 12.59 8.65 -0.25
CA SER A 185 12.94 9.02 -1.60
C SER A 185 13.24 10.52 -1.65
N SER A 186 14.37 10.87 -2.26
CA SER A 186 14.73 12.27 -2.44
C SER A 186 13.83 12.93 -3.47
N HIS A 187 13.30 14.11 -3.15
CA HIS A 187 12.51 14.94 -4.08
C HIS A 187 13.28 15.30 -5.38
N HIS A 188 14.61 15.20 -5.37
CA HIS A 188 15.44 15.46 -6.54
C HIS A 188 15.59 14.26 -7.50
N ARG A 189 15.08 13.08 -7.12
CA ARG A 189 15.20 11.85 -7.91
C ARG A 189 13.88 11.08 -7.93
N LEU A 190 12.85 11.73 -8.43
CA LEU A 190 11.53 11.11 -8.61
C LEU A 190 11.60 10.08 -9.74
N SER A 191 10.84 9.01 -9.58
CA SER A 191 10.73 7.94 -10.57
C SER A 191 9.28 7.80 -11.04
N VAL A 192 9.13 7.43 -12.31
CA VAL A 192 7.84 7.05 -12.91
C VAL A 192 7.89 5.57 -13.28
N GLY A 193 6.71 4.95 -13.34
CA GLY A 193 6.57 3.56 -13.76
C GLY A 193 6.72 3.41 -15.28
N GLY A 194 7.50 2.43 -15.69
CA GLY A 194 7.56 1.93 -17.06
C GLY A 194 7.50 0.41 -17.09
N PHE A 195 7.77 -0.14 -18.27
CA PHE A 195 7.87 -1.58 -18.47
C PHE A 195 8.78 -1.87 -19.67
N ASN A 196 9.41 -3.04 -19.68
CA ASN A 196 10.14 -3.54 -20.85
C ASN A 196 9.21 -4.32 -21.79
N TRP A 197 9.69 -4.70 -22.98
CA TRP A 197 8.89 -5.46 -23.96
C TRP A 197 8.53 -6.89 -23.53
N GLY A 198 9.11 -7.38 -22.42
CA GLY A 198 8.69 -8.61 -21.75
C GLY A 198 7.53 -8.40 -20.78
N LEU A 199 6.93 -7.19 -20.75
CA LEU A 199 5.87 -6.78 -19.82
C LEU A 199 6.29 -6.89 -18.34
N VAL A 200 7.56 -6.59 -18.05
CA VAL A 200 8.06 -6.50 -16.67
C VAL A 200 8.15 -5.03 -16.28
N PHE A 201 7.50 -4.68 -15.15
CA PHE A 201 7.55 -3.34 -14.58
C PHE A 201 8.98 -2.95 -14.19
N ASN A 202 9.33 -1.68 -14.40
CA ASN A 202 10.57 -1.09 -13.92
C ASN A 202 10.41 0.41 -13.65
N TRP A 203 11.24 0.92 -12.74
CA TRP A 203 11.30 2.35 -12.44
C TRP A 203 12.20 3.08 -13.43
N HIS A 204 11.71 4.20 -13.95
CA HIS A 204 12.49 5.14 -14.75
C HIS A 204 12.62 6.46 -13.99
N LEU A 205 13.76 7.12 -14.08
CA LEU A 205 13.87 8.50 -13.61
C LEU A 205 12.87 9.38 -14.35
N LEU A 206 12.25 10.32 -13.62
CA LEU A 206 11.37 11.33 -14.20
C LEU A 206 12.10 12.05 -15.35
N PRO A 207 11.57 12.03 -16.59
CA PRO A 207 12.22 12.71 -17.70
C PRO A 207 12.30 14.23 -17.47
N ASP A 208 13.40 14.85 -17.92
CA ASP A 208 13.61 16.29 -17.75
C ASP A 208 12.43 17.12 -18.29
N ARG A 209 11.84 16.72 -19.43
CA ARG A 209 10.66 17.39 -19.99
C ARG A 209 9.53 17.52 -18.96
N ASP A 210 9.25 16.42 -18.25
CA ASP A 210 8.13 16.36 -17.30
C ASP A 210 8.50 17.09 -16.00
N TYR A 211 9.75 16.97 -15.54
CA TYR A 211 10.26 17.73 -14.40
C TYR A 211 10.16 19.25 -14.63
N HIS A 212 10.56 19.75 -15.80
CA HIS A 212 10.49 21.18 -16.14
C HIS A 212 9.06 21.67 -16.40
N ALA A 213 8.11 20.76 -16.64
CA ALA A 213 6.69 21.10 -16.80
C ALA A 213 5.96 21.25 -15.46
N MET A 214 6.53 20.75 -14.35
CA MET A 214 5.97 20.92 -13.01
C MET A 214 6.04 22.39 -12.57
N LYS A 215 4.94 22.89 -12.01
CA LYS A 215 4.87 24.25 -11.45
C LYS A 215 5.33 24.28 -10.00
N SER A 216 5.17 23.17 -9.30
CA SER A 216 5.57 22.97 -7.90
C SER A 216 6.21 21.59 -7.71
N ARG A 217 7.12 21.47 -6.73
CA ARG A 217 7.77 20.20 -6.38
C ARG A 217 6.82 19.14 -5.81
N ILE A 218 5.60 19.54 -5.48
CA ILE A 218 4.55 18.68 -4.92
C ILE A 218 3.42 18.43 -5.93
N ASP A 219 3.60 18.87 -7.18
CA ASP A 219 2.64 18.58 -8.24
C ASP A 219 2.58 17.07 -8.49
N PRO A 220 1.39 16.52 -8.78
CA PRO A 220 1.25 15.13 -9.17
C PRO A 220 1.99 14.87 -10.49
N ILE A 221 2.60 13.69 -10.60
CA ILE A 221 3.39 13.30 -11.76
C ILE A 221 2.60 12.28 -12.58
N PRO A 222 2.32 12.57 -13.87
CA PRO A 222 1.76 11.56 -14.77
C PRO A 222 2.74 10.39 -14.92
N SER A 223 2.31 9.19 -14.52
CA SER A 223 3.11 7.97 -14.64
C SER A 223 2.56 7.07 -15.73
N PRO A 224 3.39 6.54 -16.66
CA PRO A 224 2.91 5.65 -17.70
C PRO A 224 2.29 4.35 -17.18
N THR A 225 2.83 3.80 -16.09
CA THR A 225 2.33 2.63 -15.38
C THR A 225 2.47 2.81 -13.87
N MET A 226 1.82 1.95 -13.09
CA MET A 226 1.99 1.88 -11.63
C MET A 226 2.68 0.58 -11.21
N ALA A 227 3.38 0.59 -10.07
CA ALA A 227 3.89 -0.64 -9.46
C ALA A 227 2.76 -1.60 -9.07
N GLY A 228 1.59 -1.05 -8.68
CA GLY A 228 0.35 -1.79 -8.45
C GLY A 228 0.15 -2.27 -7.02
N GLY A 229 1.19 -2.31 -6.18
CA GLY A 229 1.08 -2.61 -4.74
C GLY A 229 0.19 -1.61 -3.99
N LEU A 230 0.47 -0.32 -4.19
CA LEU A 230 -0.13 0.78 -3.44
C LEU A 230 -0.76 1.80 -4.38
N PHE A 231 -2.07 2.02 -4.26
CA PHE A 231 -2.80 3.04 -5.01
C PHE A 231 -4.17 3.34 -4.41
N SER A 232 -4.73 4.49 -4.78
CA SER A 232 -6.11 4.88 -4.46
C SER A 232 -6.91 5.12 -5.74
N ILE A 233 -8.17 4.69 -5.75
CA ILE A 233 -9.09 4.83 -6.88
C ILE A 233 -10.52 5.02 -6.38
N ASP A 234 -11.30 5.84 -7.07
CA ASP A 234 -12.75 5.93 -6.84
C ASP A 234 -13.41 4.55 -7.06
N ARG A 235 -14.26 4.12 -6.14
CA ARG A 235 -14.84 2.77 -6.17
C ARG A 235 -15.75 2.56 -7.37
N GLU A 236 -16.58 3.54 -7.72
CA GLU A 236 -17.47 3.44 -8.89
C GLU A 236 -16.67 3.45 -10.18
N TYR A 237 -15.58 4.23 -10.23
CA TYR A 237 -14.67 4.18 -11.37
C TYR A 237 -13.95 2.83 -11.47
N PHE A 238 -13.48 2.24 -10.36
CA PHE A 238 -12.91 0.89 -10.38
C PHE A 238 -13.89 -0.16 -10.90
N GLU A 239 -15.16 -0.09 -10.49
CA GLU A 239 -16.24 -0.93 -11.02
C GLU A 239 -16.48 -0.70 -12.51
N LYS A 240 -16.49 0.56 -12.96
CA LYS A 240 -16.64 0.94 -14.38
C LYS A 240 -15.51 0.38 -15.25
N LEU A 241 -14.29 0.30 -14.73
CA LEU A 241 -13.14 -0.33 -15.41
C LEU A 241 -13.24 -1.87 -15.46
N GLY A 242 -14.23 -2.46 -14.79
CA GLY A 242 -14.36 -3.90 -14.60
C GLY A 242 -13.39 -4.48 -13.58
N GLY A 243 -12.81 -3.63 -12.70
CA GLY A 243 -11.76 -4.02 -11.77
C GLY A 243 -10.53 -4.60 -12.48
N TYR A 244 -9.88 -5.57 -11.83
CA TYR A 244 -8.90 -6.45 -12.48
C TYR A 244 -9.60 -7.56 -13.29
N ASP A 245 -8.97 -7.99 -14.38
CA ASP A 245 -9.44 -9.15 -15.12
C ASP A 245 -9.37 -10.43 -14.25
N PRO A 246 -10.50 -11.11 -13.98
CA PRO A 246 -10.55 -12.30 -13.14
C PRO A 246 -9.84 -13.53 -13.75
N GLY A 247 -9.49 -13.47 -15.04
CA GLY A 247 -8.71 -14.47 -15.75
C GLY A 247 -7.24 -14.50 -15.35
N PHE A 248 -6.72 -13.45 -14.71
CA PHE A 248 -5.38 -13.48 -14.12
C PHE A 248 -5.35 -14.43 -12.91
N ASP A 249 -4.24 -15.15 -12.78
CA ASP A 249 -4.03 -16.10 -11.69
C ASP A 249 -2.88 -15.66 -10.78
N ILE A 250 -3.07 -15.83 -9.47
CA ILE A 250 -2.12 -15.48 -8.40
C ILE A 250 -1.72 -13.99 -8.37
N TRP A 251 -0.74 -13.60 -9.18
CA TRP A 251 -0.12 -12.28 -9.23
C TRP A 251 0.72 -12.15 -10.51
N GLY A 252 0.84 -10.93 -11.03
CA GLY A 252 1.75 -10.58 -12.13
C GLY A 252 1.03 -9.85 -13.25
N SER A 253 1.62 -8.75 -13.70
CA SER A 253 1.15 -7.90 -14.82
C SER A 253 -0.23 -7.26 -14.62
N GLU A 254 -0.92 -7.49 -13.50
CA GLU A 254 -2.19 -6.84 -13.18
C GLU A 254 -2.02 -5.32 -13.07
N ASN A 255 -0.85 -4.89 -12.59
CA ASN A 255 -0.47 -3.49 -12.47
C ASN A 255 -0.33 -2.82 -13.85
N LEU A 256 0.14 -3.55 -14.86
CA LEU A 256 0.23 -3.06 -16.24
C LEU A 256 -1.14 -3.06 -16.92
N GLU A 257 -1.91 -4.13 -16.72
CA GLU A 257 -3.27 -4.28 -17.25
C GLU A 257 -4.17 -3.11 -16.85
N ILE A 258 -4.24 -2.80 -15.55
CA ILE A 258 -5.02 -1.67 -15.07
C ILE A 258 -4.44 -0.34 -15.56
N SER A 259 -3.11 -0.21 -15.63
CA SER A 259 -2.47 0.99 -16.18
C SER A 259 -2.86 1.26 -17.64
N PHE A 260 -3.04 0.21 -18.44
CA PHE A 260 -3.47 0.33 -19.83
C PHE A 260 -4.96 0.65 -19.95
N LYS A 261 -5.83 0.03 -19.12
CA LYS A 261 -7.25 0.38 -19.05
C LYS A 261 -7.48 1.87 -18.81
N LEU A 262 -6.69 2.47 -17.92
CA LEU A 262 -6.78 3.89 -17.56
C LEU A 262 -6.43 4.88 -18.67
N LYS A 263 -5.73 4.43 -19.71
CA LYS A 263 -5.31 5.30 -20.83
C LYS A 263 -6.24 5.24 -22.04
N VAL A 264 -7.10 4.24 -22.09
CA VAL A 264 -7.97 3.97 -23.24
C VAL A 264 -9.40 4.46 -22.99
N LEU A 265 -9.79 4.67 -21.72
CA LEU A 265 -11.12 5.09 -21.26
C LEU A 265 -11.11 6.51 -20.67
#